data_AF-A0A939UL14-F1
#
_entry.id   AF-A0A939UL14-F1
#
_cell.length_a   1.000
_cell.length_b   1.000
_cell.length_c   1.000
_cell.angle_alpha   90.00
_cell.angle_beta   90.00
_cell.angle_gamma   90.00
#
_symmetry.space_group_name_H-M   'P 1'
#
loop_
_entity.id
_entity.type
_entity.pdbx_description
1 polymer ?
#
loop_
_entity_poly.entity_id
_entity_poly.type
_entity_poly.pdbx_seq_one_letter_code
_entity_poly.pdbx_strand_id
1 'polypeptide(L)'
;MGKPYNISSAQLAEQIASHLKAQKLFYILPNPKFSRDDFALPDTVHLSDDGNIPAMTLGEAEQILKMNADQNCLQDQKARLLPLLELAQTACKNGVQRVHILDGNLDGILPCEIFSGIGSGTMVYNNGYGDLRAMQAQDIPSVLSLMSPFVQKGILLARTEAQLKEQLDNYIVYNVDGGIHACAALKFYGDLTQAEICAVAVDPSYGNMGVGPKLIN
;
A
#
# COMPACT_ATOMS: atom_id res chain seq x y z
N MET A 1 -32.60 13.70 -29.05
CA MET A 1 -32.23 14.97 -28.38
C MET A 1 -31.75 14.63 -26.97
N GLY A 2 -30.47 14.82 -26.67
CA GLY A 2 -29.92 14.61 -25.32
C GLY A 2 -30.07 15.87 -24.46
N LYS A 3 -30.40 15.70 -23.17
CA LYS A 3 -30.39 16.81 -22.19
C LYS A 3 -29.03 16.83 -21.47
N PRO A 4 -28.40 17.99 -21.28
CA PRO A 4 -27.21 18.09 -20.44
C PRO A 4 -27.59 17.92 -18.96
N TYR A 5 -26.75 17.21 -18.21
CA TYR A 5 -26.89 17.02 -16.76
C TYR A 5 -25.60 17.44 -16.06
N ASN A 6 -25.73 18.07 -14.89
CA ASN A 6 -24.58 18.34 -14.02
C ASN A 6 -24.33 17.10 -13.17
N ILE A 7 -23.11 16.55 -13.24
CA ILE A 7 -22.71 15.33 -12.55
C ILE A 7 -21.40 15.62 -11.81
N SER A 8 -21.26 15.09 -10.59
CA SER A 8 -20.00 15.19 -9.84
C SER A 8 -18.86 14.54 -10.62
N SER A 9 -17.77 15.29 -10.81
CA SER A 9 -16.56 14.79 -11.46
C SER A 9 -15.97 13.60 -10.72
N ALA A 10 -15.99 13.60 -9.39
CA ALA A 10 -15.46 12.51 -8.57
C ALA A 10 -16.28 11.23 -8.74
N GLN A 11 -17.62 11.34 -8.73
CA GLN A 11 -18.51 10.18 -8.96
C GLN A 11 -18.36 9.63 -10.37
N LEU A 12 -18.24 10.51 -11.37
CA LEU A 12 -18.03 10.10 -12.75
C LEU A 12 -16.68 9.39 -12.92
N ALA A 13 -15.61 9.90 -12.29
CA ALA A 13 -14.28 9.30 -12.34
C ALA A 13 -14.26 7.92 -11.67
N GLU A 14 -14.89 7.78 -10.50
CA GLU A 14 -15.10 6.49 -9.81
C GLU A 14 -15.74 5.48 -10.77
N GLN A 15 -16.90 5.84 -11.35
CA GLN A 15 -17.65 4.94 -12.23
C GLN A 15 -16.84 4.53 -13.45
N ILE A 16 -16.19 5.47 -14.13
CA ILE A 16 -15.37 5.17 -15.32
C ILE A 16 -14.20 4.25 -14.95
N ALA A 17 -13.47 4.55 -13.86
CA ALA A 17 -12.34 3.74 -13.42
C ALA A 17 -12.76 2.32 -13.04
N SER A 18 -13.89 2.18 -12.34
CA SER A 18 -14.51 0.91 -11.95
C SER A 18 -14.93 0.07 -13.17
N HIS A 19 -15.46 0.71 -14.22
CA HIS A 19 -15.82 0.02 -15.47
C HIS A 19 -14.59 -0.41 -16.27
N LEU A 20 -13.55 0.43 -16.32
CA LEU A 20 -12.31 0.13 -17.04
C LEU A 20 -11.39 -0.83 -16.28
N LYS A 21 -11.69 -1.16 -15.01
CA LYS A 21 -10.80 -1.89 -14.10
C LYS A 21 -9.42 -1.23 -14.04
N ALA A 22 -9.42 0.09 -13.85
CA ALA A 22 -8.20 0.88 -13.84
C ALA A 22 -7.22 0.40 -12.76
N GLN A 23 -5.93 0.38 -13.06
CA GLN A 23 -4.90 0.05 -12.06
C GLN A 23 -4.76 1.16 -11.01
N LYS A 24 -4.82 2.42 -11.43
CA LYS A 24 -4.72 3.59 -10.55
C LYS A 24 -5.82 4.60 -10.90
N LEU A 25 -6.49 5.13 -9.88
CA LEU A 25 -7.38 6.28 -9.96
C LEU A 25 -6.82 7.38 -9.06
N PHE A 26 -6.76 8.62 -9.54
CA PHE A 26 -6.24 9.75 -8.79
C PHE A 26 -7.34 10.77 -8.53
N TYR A 27 -7.52 11.14 -7.28
CA TYR A 27 -8.25 12.33 -6.87
C TYR A 27 -7.26 13.40 -6.45
N ILE A 28 -7.34 14.57 -7.07
CA ILE A 28 -6.42 15.68 -6.85
C ILE A 28 -7.20 16.84 -6.26
N LEU A 29 -6.78 17.31 -5.10
CA LEU A 29 -7.43 18.40 -4.36
C LEU A 29 -6.38 19.14 -3.53
N PRO A 30 -6.65 20.38 -3.09
CA PRO A 30 -5.69 21.11 -2.26
C PRO A 30 -5.70 20.57 -0.83
N ASN A 31 -4.51 20.25 -0.30
CA ASN A 31 -4.25 19.85 1.09
C ASN A 31 -5.16 18.70 1.63
N PRO A 32 -5.27 17.53 0.97
CA PRO A 32 -5.93 16.37 1.55
C PRO A 32 -5.06 15.75 2.65
N LYS A 33 -5.52 15.79 3.90
CA LYS A 33 -4.83 15.12 5.01
C LYS A 33 -5.80 14.27 5.82
N PHE A 34 -5.49 12.99 5.97
CA PHE A 34 -6.15 12.09 6.91
C PHE A 34 -5.29 11.99 8.17
N SER A 35 -5.47 12.92 9.10
CA SER A 35 -4.70 13.02 10.34
C SER A 35 -5.53 12.67 11.58
N ARG A 36 -4.88 12.38 12.71
CA ARG A 36 -5.59 12.24 14.00
C ARG A 36 -6.18 13.55 14.52
N ASP A 37 -5.67 14.69 14.07
CA ASP A 37 -6.21 16.01 14.42
C ASP A 37 -7.57 16.23 13.76
N ASP A 38 -7.70 15.76 12.52
CA ASP A 38 -8.87 15.96 11.68
C ASP A 38 -9.81 14.75 11.64
N PHE A 39 -9.43 13.55 12.08
CA PHE A 39 -10.24 12.32 11.97
C PHE A 39 -10.10 11.41 13.20
N ALA A 40 -11.20 10.75 13.57
CA ALA A 40 -11.13 9.59 14.44
C ALA A 40 -10.58 8.40 13.64
N LEU A 41 -9.39 7.92 14.00
CA LEU A 41 -8.67 6.90 13.26
C LEU A 41 -8.48 5.63 14.10
N PRO A 42 -8.66 4.43 13.51
CA PRO A 42 -8.42 3.17 14.23
C PRO A 42 -6.93 3.02 14.61
N ASP A 43 -6.63 2.17 15.58
CA ASP A 43 -5.23 1.93 16.01
C ASP A 43 -4.44 1.11 14.99
N THR A 44 -5.11 0.48 14.03
CA THR A 44 -4.47 -0.30 12.97
C THR A 44 -3.83 0.57 11.90
N VAL A 45 -4.29 1.82 11.72
CA VAL A 45 -3.71 2.69 10.69
C VAL A 45 -2.37 3.24 11.13
N HIS A 46 -1.44 3.20 10.20
CA HIS A 46 -0.12 3.79 10.37
C HIS A 46 -0.12 5.23 9.87
N LEU A 47 0.61 6.08 10.58
CA LEU A 47 0.83 7.48 10.20
C LEU A 47 2.27 7.67 9.73
N SER A 48 2.46 8.51 8.72
CA SER A 48 3.77 9.04 8.35
C SER A 48 4.27 10.06 9.39
N ASP A 49 5.53 10.48 9.26
CA ASP A 49 6.18 11.42 10.19
C ASP A 49 5.44 12.78 10.30
N ASP A 50 4.71 13.16 9.26
CA ASP A 50 3.88 14.36 9.19
C ASP A 50 2.45 14.16 9.76
N GLY A 51 2.15 12.96 10.26
CA GLY A 51 0.87 12.59 10.87
C GLY A 51 -0.26 12.32 9.87
N ASN A 52 0.04 12.16 8.57
CA ASN A 52 -0.94 11.74 7.56
C ASN A 52 -1.03 10.20 7.47
N ILE A 53 -2.11 9.65 6.93
CA ILE A 53 -2.16 8.24 6.53
C ILE A 53 -1.58 8.10 5.12
N PRO A 54 -0.42 7.44 4.93
CA PRO A 54 0.16 7.25 3.59
C PRO A 54 -0.61 6.21 2.78
N ALA A 55 -1.08 5.15 3.44
CA ALA A 55 -1.84 4.09 2.78
C ALA A 55 -2.81 3.41 3.76
N MET A 56 -3.95 2.96 3.26
CA MET A 56 -4.96 2.23 4.02
C MET A 56 -5.63 1.15 3.17
N THR A 57 -5.97 0.05 3.82
CA THR A 57 -6.77 -1.03 3.26
C THR A 57 -8.24 -0.64 3.14
N LEU A 58 -9.01 -1.40 2.37
CA LEU A 58 -10.47 -1.29 2.32
C LEU A 58 -11.14 -1.38 3.70
N GLY A 59 -10.62 -2.25 4.57
CA GLY A 59 -11.14 -2.45 5.92
C GLY A 59 -10.89 -1.25 6.83
N GLU A 60 -9.69 -0.69 6.77
CA GLU A 60 -9.34 0.54 7.52
C GLU A 60 -10.15 1.73 7.02
N ALA A 61 -10.29 1.91 5.70
CA ALA A 61 -11.16 2.93 5.13
C ALA A 61 -12.61 2.79 5.64
N GLU A 62 -13.13 1.55 5.73
CA GLU A 62 -14.47 1.29 6.27
C GLU A 62 -14.60 1.70 7.74
N GLN A 63 -13.60 1.38 8.55
CA GLN A 63 -13.58 1.75 9.96
C GLN A 63 -13.52 3.27 10.14
N ILE A 64 -12.68 3.96 9.37
CA ILE A 64 -12.59 5.44 9.39
C ILE A 64 -13.95 6.05 9.04
N LEU A 65 -14.61 5.57 7.99
CA LEU A 65 -15.95 6.05 7.60
C LEU A 65 -16.98 5.85 8.72
N LYS A 66 -16.98 4.68 9.38
CA LYS A 66 -17.87 4.39 10.52
C LYS A 66 -17.59 5.26 11.75
N MET A 67 -16.32 5.42 12.10
CA MET A 67 -15.88 6.21 13.27
C MET A 67 -16.16 7.71 13.11
N ASN A 68 -16.29 8.19 11.88
CA ASN A 68 -16.56 9.60 11.56
C ASN A 68 -17.96 9.82 10.96
N ALA A 69 -18.88 8.88 11.15
CA ALA A 69 -20.25 8.97 10.62
C ALA A 69 -21.08 10.11 11.26
N ASP A 70 -20.74 10.51 12.49
CA ASP A 70 -21.42 11.60 13.19
C ASP A 70 -21.06 12.96 12.55
N GLN A 71 -21.95 13.44 11.69
CA GLN A 71 -21.82 14.69 10.93
C GLN A 71 -21.94 15.97 11.77
N ASN A 72 -22.07 15.89 13.10
CA ASN A 72 -22.31 17.08 13.93
C ASN A 72 -21.09 17.98 14.14
N CYS A 73 -19.91 17.58 13.65
CA CYS A 73 -18.69 18.39 13.64
C CYS A 73 -18.13 18.49 12.21
N LEU A 74 -18.82 19.18 11.32
CA LEU A 74 -18.30 19.51 9.98
C LEU A 74 -17.21 20.58 10.09
N GLN A 75 -16.00 20.16 10.48
CA GLN A 75 -14.80 20.84 10.00
C GLN A 75 -14.76 20.69 8.47
N ASP A 76 -14.38 21.76 7.77
CA ASP A 76 -14.40 21.85 6.29
C ASP A 76 -13.66 20.68 5.60
N GLN A 77 -12.57 20.19 6.22
CA GLN A 77 -11.83 19.02 5.72
C GLN A 77 -12.64 17.71 5.76
N LYS A 78 -13.28 17.36 6.88
CA LYS A 78 -14.07 16.12 7.02
C LYS A 78 -15.19 16.05 5.99
N ALA A 79 -15.90 17.17 5.83
CA ALA A 79 -17.03 17.30 4.90
C ALA A 79 -16.62 17.01 3.45
N ARG A 80 -15.38 17.36 3.08
CA ARG A 80 -14.83 17.16 1.74
C ARG A 80 -14.21 15.78 1.54
N LEU A 81 -13.51 15.26 2.54
CA LEU A 81 -12.70 14.03 2.41
C LEU A 81 -13.48 12.74 2.67
N LEU A 82 -14.48 12.73 3.56
CA LEU A 82 -15.26 11.51 3.83
C LEU A 82 -16.03 11.01 2.59
N PRO A 83 -16.74 11.86 1.82
CA PRO A 83 -17.38 11.41 0.59
C PRO A 83 -16.37 10.92 -0.46
N LEU A 84 -15.19 11.52 -0.51
CA LEU A 84 -14.13 11.11 -1.43
C LEU A 84 -13.53 9.75 -1.03
N LEU A 85 -13.35 9.51 0.27
CA LEU A 85 -12.91 8.23 0.81
C LEU A 85 -13.95 7.13 0.55
N GLU A 86 -15.24 7.44 0.66
CA GLU A 86 -16.33 6.52 0.28
C GLU A 86 -16.23 6.14 -1.21
N LEU A 87 -16.08 7.13 -2.10
CA LEU A 87 -15.88 6.87 -3.53
C LEU A 87 -14.61 6.06 -3.82
N ALA A 88 -13.51 6.34 -3.11
CA ALA A 88 -12.27 5.59 -3.23
C ALA A 88 -12.46 4.12 -2.81
N GLN A 89 -13.17 3.90 -1.71
CA GLN A 89 -13.51 2.57 -1.23
C GLN A 89 -14.39 1.82 -2.25
N THR A 90 -15.41 2.48 -2.81
CA THR A 90 -16.30 1.91 -3.82
C THR A 90 -15.54 1.54 -5.10
N ALA A 91 -14.68 2.44 -5.60
CA ALA A 91 -13.82 2.14 -6.74
C ALA A 91 -12.98 0.88 -6.52
N CYS A 92 -12.30 0.81 -5.37
CA CYS A 92 -11.47 -0.35 -5.03
C CYS A 92 -12.29 -1.65 -4.88
N LYS A 93 -13.47 -1.58 -4.24
CA LYS A 93 -14.41 -2.72 -4.16
C LYS A 93 -14.88 -3.19 -5.54
N ASN A 94 -14.98 -2.27 -6.50
CA ASN A 94 -15.41 -2.54 -7.87
C ASN A 94 -14.26 -2.91 -8.82
N GLY A 95 -13.04 -3.13 -8.32
CA GLY A 95 -11.94 -3.68 -9.11
C GLY A 95 -10.94 -2.66 -9.64
N VAL A 96 -11.02 -1.39 -9.20
CA VAL A 96 -9.86 -0.51 -9.27
C VAL A 96 -8.80 -1.04 -8.29
N GLN A 97 -7.55 -1.17 -8.71
CA GLN A 97 -6.54 -1.77 -7.82
C GLN A 97 -6.17 -0.82 -6.68
N ARG A 98 -6.01 0.48 -7.01
CA ARG A 98 -5.65 1.54 -6.07
C ARG A 98 -6.31 2.86 -6.42
N VAL A 99 -6.72 3.59 -5.39
CA VAL A 99 -7.15 4.98 -5.48
C VAL A 99 -6.20 5.83 -4.66
N HIS A 100 -5.71 6.92 -5.24
CA HIS A 100 -4.77 7.84 -4.63
C HIS A 100 -5.43 9.20 -4.43
N ILE A 101 -5.35 9.74 -3.23
CA ILE A 101 -5.86 11.05 -2.86
C ILE A 101 -4.66 11.96 -2.64
N LEU A 102 -4.44 12.91 -3.55
CA LEU A 102 -3.20 13.66 -3.70
C LEU A 102 -3.39 15.16 -3.51
N ASP A 103 -2.37 15.79 -2.92
CA ASP A 103 -2.29 17.25 -2.82
C ASP A 103 -1.86 17.88 -4.14
N GLY A 104 -2.80 18.54 -4.81
CA GLY A 104 -2.54 19.26 -6.06
C GLY A 104 -1.62 20.48 -5.93
N ASN A 105 -1.34 20.94 -4.71
CA ASN A 105 -0.43 22.07 -4.46
C ASN A 105 1.06 21.66 -4.46
N LEU A 106 1.34 20.35 -4.45
CA LEU A 106 2.71 19.84 -4.45
C LEU A 106 3.22 19.65 -5.89
N ASP A 107 4.26 20.41 -6.24
CA ASP A 107 4.89 20.33 -7.54
C ASP A 107 5.44 18.91 -7.80
N GLY A 108 5.06 18.33 -8.95
CA GLY A 108 5.53 17.01 -9.36
C GLY A 108 4.86 15.81 -8.66
N ILE A 109 3.78 16.03 -7.89
CA ILE A 109 3.10 14.95 -7.15
C ILE A 109 2.63 13.80 -8.04
N LEU A 110 2.12 14.09 -9.24
CA LEU A 110 1.62 13.06 -10.17
C LEU A 110 2.73 12.14 -10.70
N PRO A 111 3.83 12.65 -11.28
CA PRO A 111 4.97 11.80 -11.62
C PRO A 111 5.47 10.98 -10.42
N CYS A 112 5.61 11.59 -9.24
CA CYS A 112 6.02 10.88 -8.03
C CYS A 112 5.07 9.72 -7.71
N GLU A 113 3.75 9.92 -7.77
CA GLU A 113 2.77 8.87 -7.45
C GLU A 113 2.64 7.80 -8.56
N ILE A 114 2.86 8.17 -9.81
CA ILE A 114 2.83 7.24 -10.93
C ILE A 114 4.01 6.26 -10.83
N PHE A 115 5.20 6.78 -10.49
CA PHE A 115 6.45 6.01 -10.48
C PHE A 115 6.90 5.52 -9.09
N SER A 116 6.28 5.98 -7.99
CA SER A 116 6.49 5.44 -6.65
C SER A 116 5.31 4.59 -6.21
N GLY A 117 5.59 3.52 -5.45
CA GLY A 117 4.55 2.59 -4.99
C GLY A 117 3.79 3.03 -3.74
N ILE A 118 4.23 4.11 -3.08
CA ILE A 118 3.71 4.53 -1.76
C ILE A 118 3.35 6.02 -1.73
N GLY A 119 3.95 6.83 -2.60
CA GLY A 119 3.48 8.18 -2.79
C GLY A 119 3.70 9.13 -1.61
N SER A 120 3.26 10.37 -1.80
CA SER A 120 3.21 11.39 -0.73
C SER A 120 1.77 11.79 -0.36
N GLY A 121 0.77 11.16 -1.00
CA GLY A 121 -0.63 11.30 -0.64
C GLY A 121 -1.15 10.11 0.17
N THR A 122 -2.47 9.95 0.15
CA THR A 122 -3.13 8.81 0.80
C THR A 122 -3.62 7.81 -0.24
N MET A 123 -3.11 6.58 -0.17
CA MET A 123 -3.51 5.49 -1.05
C MET A 123 -4.53 4.57 -0.37
N VAL A 124 -5.68 4.38 -1.01
CA VAL A 124 -6.67 3.36 -0.65
C VAL A 124 -6.49 2.17 -1.58
N TYR A 125 -6.27 0.98 -1.03
CA TYR A 125 -5.97 -0.21 -1.82
C TYR A 125 -6.75 -1.44 -1.35
N ASN A 126 -7.00 -2.36 -2.27
CA ASN A 126 -7.61 -3.65 -1.95
C ASN A 126 -6.60 -4.56 -1.23
N ASN A 127 -7.03 -5.44 -0.31
CA ASN A 127 -6.15 -6.31 0.49
C ASN A 127 -5.21 -7.22 -0.34
N GLY A 128 -5.51 -7.40 -1.63
CA GLY A 128 -4.63 -8.04 -2.62
C GLY A 128 -3.58 -7.12 -3.26
N TYR A 129 -3.33 -5.94 -2.71
CA TYR A 129 -2.21 -5.10 -3.12
C TYR A 129 -0.92 -5.79 -2.73
N GLY A 130 -0.12 -6.06 -3.75
CA GLY A 130 1.04 -6.92 -3.69
C GLY A 130 0.70 -8.39 -3.49
N ASP A 131 1.48 -9.25 -4.13
CA ASP A 131 1.35 -10.70 -4.05
C ASP A 131 2.54 -11.31 -3.30
N LEU A 132 2.23 -12.25 -2.41
CA LEU A 132 3.24 -13.17 -1.89
C LEU A 132 3.37 -14.33 -2.86
N ARG A 133 4.59 -14.55 -3.36
CA ARG A 133 4.90 -15.64 -4.27
C ARG A 133 6.27 -16.23 -3.97
N ALA A 134 6.50 -17.43 -4.52
CA ALA A 134 7.84 -18.01 -4.53
C ALA A 134 8.81 -17.09 -5.28
N MET A 135 10.03 -17.00 -4.76
CA MET A 135 11.10 -16.23 -5.37
C MET A 135 11.54 -16.87 -6.68
N GLN A 136 11.86 -16.05 -7.68
CA GLN A 136 12.42 -16.48 -8.97
C GLN A 136 13.87 -16.01 -9.10
N ALA A 137 14.67 -16.68 -9.95
CA ALA A 137 16.09 -16.36 -10.10
C ALA A 137 16.36 -14.90 -10.52
N GLN A 138 15.43 -14.30 -11.25
CA GLN A 138 15.48 -12.89 -11.65
C GLN A 138 15.28 -11.90 -10.49
N ASP A 139 14.70 -12.33 -9.36
CA ASP A 139 14.45 -11.50 -8.18
C ASP A 139 15.70 -11.34 -7.29
N ILE A 140 16.74 -12.18 -7.50
CA ILE A 140 17.93 -12.24 -6.65
C ILE A 140 18.62 -10.88 -6.47
N PRO A 141 18.87 -10.08 -7.52
CA PRO A 141 19.48 -8.76 -7.36
C PRO A 141 18.65 -7.83 -6.48
N SER A 142 17.31 -7.87 -6.63
CA SER A 142 16.38 -7.05 -5.85
C SER A 142 16.35 -7.48 -4.37
N VAL A 143 16.34 -8.79 -4.10
CA VAL A 143 16.39 -9.32 -2.73
C VAL A 143 17.72 -8.99 -2.04
N LEU A 144 18.86 -9.13 -2.73
CA LEU A 144 20.15 -8.72 -2.17
C LEU A 144 20.19 -7.23 -1.85
N SER A 145 19.64 -6.41 -2.74
CA SER A 145 19.54 -4.95 -2.54
C SER A 145 18.65 -4.60 -1.35
N LEU A 146 17.50 -5.27 -1.22
CA LEU A 146 16.57 -5.14 -0.09
C LEU A 146 17.23 -5.52 1.25
N MET A 147 18.02 -6.59 1.29
CA MET A 147 18.67 -7.06 2.51
C MET A 147 19.89 -6.21 2.92
N SER A 148 20.57 -5.58 1.95
CA SER A 148 21.84 -4.88 2.16
C SER A 148 21.83 -3.86 3.32
N PRO A 149 20.83 -2.97 3.47
CA PRO A 149 20.79 -2.03 4.59
C PRO A 149 20.72 -2.73 5.96
N PHE A 150 20.05 -3.86 6.06
CA PHE A 150 19.93 -4.64 7.30
C PHE A 150 21.21 -5.40 7.61
N VAL A 151 21.91 -5.88 6.59
CA VAL A 151 23.24 -6.52 6.73
C VAL A 151 24.27 -5.50 7.22
N GLN A 152 24.29 -4.30 6.66
CA GLN A 152 25.19 -3.22 7.08
C GLN A 152 24.95 -2.80 8.54
N LYS A 153 23.69 -2.87 9.01
CA LYS A 153 23.32 -2.62 10.41
C LYS A 153 23.56 -3.82 11.34
N GLY A 154 24.04 -4.95 10.83
CA GLY A 154 24.24 -6.18 11.61
C GLY A 154 22.95 -6.88 12.04
N ILE A 155 21.80 -6.51 11.47
CA ILE A 155 20.50 -7.11 11.77
C ILE A 155 20.32 -8.44 11.03
N LEU A 156 20.83 -8.52 9.79
CA LEU A 156 20.78 -9.73 8.97
C LEU A 156 22.18 -10.23 8.64
N LEU A 157 22.31 -11.55 8.52
CA LEU A 157 23.51 -12.18 7.97
C LEU A 157 23.64 -11.89 6.47
N ALA A 158 24.86 -11.57 6.04
CA ALA A 158 25.20 -11.37 4.64
C ALA A 158 24.97 -12.66 3.84
N ARG A 159 24.53 -12.51 2.59
CA ARG A 159 24.31 -13.61 1.65
C ARG A 159 24.84 -13.23 0.28
N THR A 160 25.29 -14.24 -0.46
CA THR A 160 25.80 -14.10 -1.83
C THR A 160 24.75 -14.53 -2.84
N GLU A 161 24.90 -14.05 -4.08
CA GLU A 161 24.04 -14.47 -5.19
C GLU A 161 24.01 -16.00 -5.37
N ALA A 162 25.15 -16.67 -5.22
CA ALA A 162 25.23 -18.12 -5.33
C ALA A 162 24.42 -18.84 -4.25
N GLN A 163 24.47 -18.36 -3.00
CA GLN A 163 23.69 -18.93 -1.90
C GLN A 163 22.18 -18.75 -2.12
N LEU A 164 21.75 -17.59 -2.63
CA LEU A 164 20.34 -17.36 -2.96
C LEU A 164 19.89 -18.26 -4.13
N LYS A 165 20.74 -18.51 -5.13
CA LYS A 165 20.43 -19.44 -6.23
C LYS A 165 20.27 -20.88 -5.73
N GLU A 166 21.16 -21.33 -4.85
CA GLU A 166 21.11 -22.68 -4.28
C GLU A 166 19.87 -22.89 -3.40
N GLN A 167 19.43 -21.85 -2.69
CA GLN A 167 18.32 -21.91 -1.75
C GLN A 167 17.03 -21.30 -2.30
N LEU A 168 16.93 -21.09 -3.62
CA LEU A 168 15.87 -20.30 -4.24
C LEU A 168 14.45 -20.74 -3.80
N ASP A 169 14.22 -22.05 -3.76
CA ASP A 169 12.93 -22.66 -3.42
C ASP A 169 12.50 -22.40 -1.96
N ASN A 170 13.43 -22.01 -1.10
CA ASN A 170 13.14 -21.67 0.29
C ASN A 170 12.63 -20.24 0.47
N TYR A 171 12.78 -19.37 -0.55
CA TYR A 171 12.44 -17.95 -0.45
C TYR A 171 11.05 -17.65 -0.99
N ILE A 172 10.37 -16.78 -0.27
CA ILE A 172 9.20 -16.06 -0.74
C ILE A 172 9.51 -14.58 -0.83
N VAL A 173 8.83 -13.91 -1.74
CA VAL A 173 8.93 -12.46 -1.95
C VAL A 173 7.54 -11.83 -1.94
N TYR A 174 7.48 -10.62 -1.42
CA TYR A 174 6.33 -9.74 -1.57
C TYR A 174 6.61 -8.80 -2.74
N ASN A 175 5.82 -8.98 -3.80
CA ASN A 175 5.95 -8.27 -5.07
C ASN A 175 4.84 -7.23 -5.20
N VAL A 176 5.19 -6.01 -5.61
CA VAL A 176 4.24 -4.94 -5.91
C VAL A 176 4.65 -4.30 -7.23
N ASP A 177 3.77 -4.33 -8.24
CA ASP A 177 4.03 -3.78 -9.58
C ASP A 177 5.33 -4.30 -10.24
N GLY A 178 5.76 -5.53 -9.91
CA GLY A 178 7.01 -6.11 -10.42
C GLY A 178 8.25 -5.77 -9.60
N GLY A 179 8.13 -4.92 -8.57
CA GLY A 179 9.17 -4.62 -7.60
C GLY A 179 9.10 -5.54 -6.38
N ILE A 180 10.26 -5.97 -5.88
CA ILE A 180 10.35 -6.78 -4.64
C ILE A 180 10.52 -5.84 -3.45
N HIS A 181 9.55 -5.86 -2.54
CA HIS A 181 9.52 -4.98 -1.38
C HIS A 181 9.59 -5.74 -0.05
N ALA A 182 9.50 -7.06 -0.07
CA ALA A 182 9.82 -7.85 1.10
C ALA A 182 10.30 -9.25 0.70
N CYS A 183 11.04 -9.89 1.58
CA CYS A 183 11.44 -11.29 1.45
C CYS A 183 11.44 -11.99 2.80
N ALA A 184 11.26 -13.31 2.76
CA ALA A 184 11.51 -14.22 3.85
C ALA A 184 11.95 -15.57 3.28
N ALA A 185 12.63 -16.37 4.09
CA ALA A 185 13.02 -17.72 3.72
C ALA A 185 12.67 -18.71 4.82
N LEU A 186 12.25 -19.91 4.43
CA LEU A 186 12.01 -21.02 5.34
C LEU A 186 13.07 -22.09 5.13
N LYS A 187 13.96 -22.26 6.12
CA LYS A 187 15.05 -23.23 6.06
C LYS A 187 14.73 -24.44 6.92
N PHE A 188 14.70 -25.62 6.32
CA PHE A 188 14.50 -26.88 7.04
C PHE A 188 15.81 -27.47 7.55
N TYR A 189 15.73 -28.22 8.66
CA TYR A 189 16.83 -28.96 9.26
C TYR A 189 16.49 -30.45 9.38
N GLY A 190 17.51 -31.30 9.15
CA GLY A 190 17.39 -32.76 9.29
C GLY A 190 16.26 -33.34 8.41
N ASP A 191 15.41 -34.16 9.01
CA ASP A 191 14.32 -34.88 8.33
C ASP A 191 13.07 -34.01 8.09
N LEU A 192 13.23 -32.69 7.89
CA LEU A 192 12.16 -31.71 7.71
C LEU A 192 11.22 -31.53 8.92
N THR A 193 11.61 -32.02 10.10
CA THR A 193 10.81 -31.92 11.33
C THR A 193 10.97 -30.58 12.05
N GLN A 194 12.00 -29.80 11.69
CA GLN A 194 12.27 -28.47 12.22
C GLN A 194 12.57 -27.52 11.08
N ALA A 195 12.08 -26.28 11.20
CA ALA A 195 12.34 -25.23 10.25
C ALA A 195 12.58 -23.90 10.96
N GLU A 196 13.36 -23.04 10.33
CA GLU A 196 13.67 -21.69 10.78
C GLU A 196 13.19 -20.69 9.73
N ILE A 197 12.43 -19.69 10.18
CA ILE A 197 12.15 -18.50 9.38
C ILE A 197 13.38 -17.59 9.48
N CYS A 198 13.99 -17.30 8.34
CA CYS A 198 15.18 -16.48 8.24
C CYS A 198 15.07 -15.49 7.07
N ALA A 199 16.07 -14.61 6.92
CA ALA A 199 16.13 -13.63 5.83
C ALA A 199 14.88 -12.71 5.72
N VAL A 200 14.21 -12.45 6.85
CA VAL A 200 13.03 -11.57 6.86
C VAL A 200 13.49 -10.13 6.71
N ALA A 201 13.11 -9.50 5.59
CA ALA A 201 13.38 -8.10 5.31
C ALA A 201 12.15 -7.48 4.65
N VAL A 202 11.77 -6.28 5.10
CA VAL A 202 10.69 -5.49 4.49
C VAL A 202 11.26 -4.12 4.17
N ASP A 203 11.01 -3.63 2.97
CA ASP A 203 11.30 -2.26 2.57
C ASP A 203 10.66 -1.33 3.60
N PRO A 204 11.41 -0.41 4.24
CA PRO A 204 10.86 0.49 5.26
C PRO A 204 9.59 1.21 4.81
N SER A 205 9.50 1.51 3.52
CA SER A 205 8.36 2.16 2.91
C SER A 205 7.09 1.28 2.99
N TYR A 206 7.25 -0.05 2.88
CA TYR A 206 6.18 -1.05 2.96
C TYR A 206 6.01 -1.69 4.34
N GLY A 207 6.89 -1.38 5.30
CA GLY A 207 6.88 -1.95 6.65
C GLY A 207 5.54 -1.76 7.38
N ASN A 208 4.87 -0.65 7.09
CA ASN A 208 3.63 -0.23 7.72
C ASN A 208 2.36 -0.67 6.98
N MET A 209 2.47 -1.57 5.99
CA MET A 209 1.31 -2.12 5.26
C MET A 209 0.94 -3.54 5.71
N GLY A 210 1.40 -3.94 6.90
CA GLY A 210 1.19 -5.30 7.42
C GLY A 210 1.94 -6.39 6.64
N VAL A 211 2.92 -6.02 5.80
CA VAL A 211 3.69 -6.96 4.97
C VAL A 211 4.52 -7.92 5.82
N GLY A 212 5.15 -7.42 6.89
CA GLY A 212 5.93 -8.25 7.82
C GLY A 212 5.11 -9.41 8.41
N PRO A 213 3.97 -9.14 9.07
CA PRO A 213 3.07 -10.19 9.53
C PRO A 213 2.60 -11.15 8.42
N LYS A 214 2.33 -10.67 7.21
CA LYS A 214 1.96 -11.52 6.07
C LYS A 214 3.06 -12.51 5.66
N LEU A 215 4.35 -12.19 5.88
CA LEU A 215 5.46 -13.09 5.56
C LEU A 215 5.62 -14.26 6.55
N ILE A 216 5.06 -14.13 7.76
CA ILE A 216 5.33 -15.05 8.89
C ILE A 216 4.11 -15.94 9.19
N ASN A 217 2.91 -15.49 8.84
CA ASN A 217 1.64 -16.20 9.06
C ASN A 217 1.33 -17.19 7.93
#